data_AF-A0AB35XTB8-F1
#
_entry.id   AF-A0AB35XTB8-F1
#
_cell.length_a   1.000
_cell.length_b   1.000
_cell.length_c   1.000
_cell.angle_alpha   90.00
_cell.angle_beta   90.00
_cell.angle_gamma   90.00
#
_symmetry.space_group_name_H-M   'P 1'
#
loop_
_entity.id
_entity.type
_entity.pdbx_description
1 polymer ?
#
loop_
_entity_poly.entity_id
_entity_poly.type
_entity_poly.pdbx_seq_one_letter_code
_entity_poly.pdbx_strand_id
1 'polypeptide(L)'
;MERKEKSESPPQLYDLTALQRDANRLLGFTAQQTLDYAQSLYEKRLITYPRTDSRFLTEDMAASLPGLVTATGKAFAVEEQIPIHVQQVIDGSKVTDHHALLPTKSMANADLAALPAGERNILRLIAARLLCAVGEPHRYAETTIITICAGEEFSAKGKVVLSEGWKAVERKMLGELLGKQKEPAVLPDVKEQSQCSIAGAELKEGQTSPPKHFTEDLLLHAMETASADSMPEGVERQGIGTPATRAATIEKLVQKGFLERKGTKKTKVLLPTDKGKALITVMPEEIQSPEMTADWETKLLQIERGEMEPSEFMTEINTMITELVKNTEMKKGANALMKSKIIGVCPNCGKPVVEREKGWFCENRECRFVLWKDNAFFKRLGKRLDAHVADKLLRDGQVRLKDCKSAKGKTYNATVLLSCEADGRSKFSLEFEGGC
;
A
#
# COMPACT_ATOMS: atom_id res chain seq x y z
N MET A 1 38.61 7.92 24.17
CA MET A 1 37.95 6.78 23.49
C MET A 1 36.88 6.26 24.42
N GLU A 2 35.68 6.01 23.91
CA GLU A 2 34.61 5.38 24.68
C GLU A 2 34.18 4.09 23.99
N ARG A 3 34.07 3.00 24.75
CA ARG A 3 33.55 1.71 24.27
C ARG A 3 32.34 1.32 25.11
N LYS A 4 31.20 1.12 24.44
CA LYS A 4 29.94 0.74 25.07
C LYS A 4 29.40 -0.53 24.42
N GLU A 5 29.02 -1.50 25.23
CA GLU A 5 28.22 -2.62 24.74
C GLU A 5 26.78 -2.16 24.51
N LYS A 6 26.25 -2.51 23.35
CA LYS A 6 24.86 -2.26 22.95
C LYS A 6 24.19 -3.55 22.56
N SER A 7 22.88 -3.58 22.75
CA SER A 7 22.02 -4.71 22.41
C SER A 7 20.86 -4.21 21.55
N GLU A 8 20.56 -4.94 20.48
CA GLU A 8 19.39 -4.76 19.64
C GLU A 8 18.43 -5.93 19.89
N SER A 9 17.31 -5.63 20.55
CA SER A 9 16.27 -6.61 20.85
C SER A 9 15.73 -7.26 19.58
N PRO A 10 15.27 -8.52 19.66
CA PRO A 10 14.60 -9.16 18.55
C PRO A 10 13.36 -8.39 18.08
N PRO A 11 13.01 -8.48 16.79
CA PRO A 11 11.80 -7.86 16.29
C PRO A 11 10.55 -8.55 16.85
N GLN A 12 9.51 -7.80 17.20
CA GLN A 12 8.21 -8.42 17.55
C GLN A 12 7.59 -9.12 16.34
N LEU A 13 6.64 -10.02 16.60
CA LEU A 13 5.88 -10.77 15.58
C LEU A 13 5.16 -9.82 14.60
N TYR A 14 4.68 -10.38 13.50
CA TYR A 14 3.94 -9.60 12.51
C TYR A 14 2.50 -9.39 12.96
N ASP A 15 2.06 -8.14 12.86
CA ASP A 15 0.69 -7.81 12.45
C ASP A 15 0.62 -7.75 10.91
N LEU A 16 -0.57 -7.47 10.36
CA LEU A 16 -0.74 -7.36 8.91
C LEU A 16 0.06 -6.20 8.29
N THR A 17 0.08 -5.02 8.93
CA THR A 17 0.75 -3.83 8.40
C THR A 17 2.26 -4.06 8.30
N ALA A 18 2.88 -4.60 9.35
CA ALA A 18 4.29 -4.92 9.42
C ALA A 18 4.68 -5.98 8.37
N LEU A 19 3.83 -7.00 8.16
CA LEU A 19 4.04 -7.96 7.08
C LEU A 19 3.98 -7.29 5.69
N GLN A 20 2.98 -6.44 5.44
CA GLN A 20 2.83 -5.72 4.18
C GLN A 20 4.01 -4.80 3.88
N ARG A 21 4.50 -4.09 4.90
CA ARG A 21 5.68 -3.21 4.80
C ARG A 21 6.94 -3.99 4.43
N ASP A 22 7.22 -5.10 5.13
CA ASP A 22 8.39 -5.93 4.83
C ASP A 22 8.27 -6.63 3.48
N ALA A 23 7.08 -7.12 3.11
CA ALA A 23 6.82 -7.69 1.79
C ALA A 23 7.02 -6.65 0.67
N ASN A 24 6.61 -5.39 0.88
CA ASN A 24 6.88 -4.32 -0.07
C ASN A 24 8.38 -4.05 -0.21
N ARG A 25 9.09 -3.90 0.92
CA ARG A 25 10.53 -3.59 0.93
C ARG A 25 11.38 -4.71 0.32
N LEU A 26 11.11 -5.96 0.68
CA LEU A 26 11.95 -7.11 0.33
C LEU A 26 11.54 -7.80 -0.99
N LEU A 27 10.24 -7.83 -1.27
CA LEU A 27 9.68 -8.58 -2.41
C LEU A 27 9.09 -7.67 -3.49
N GLY A 28 8.81 -6.39 -3.19
CA GLY A 28 8.14 -5.47 -4.11
C GLY A 28 6.64 -5.75 -4.27
N PHE A 29 6.04 -6.51 -3.35
CA PHE A 29 4.61 -6.78 -3.36
C PHE A 29 3.83 -5.53 -2.93
N THR A 30 2.66 -5.35 -3.51
CA THR A 30 1.68 -4.39 -3.00
C THR A 30 1.09 -4.89 -1.67
N ALA A 31 0.51 -3.97 -0.90
CA ALA A 31 -0.22 -4.28 0.32
C ALA A 31 -1.35 -5.29 0.05
N GLN A 32 -2.07 -5.12 -1.07
CA GLN A 32 -3.15 -6.01 -1.47
C GLN A 32 -2.64 -7.40 -1.87
N GLN A 33 -1.59 -7.49 -2.69
CA GLN A 33 -1.00 -8.79 -3.02
C GLN A 33 -0.54 -9.56 -1.78
N THR A 34 0.06 -8.85 -0.82
CA THR A 34 0.47 -9.47 0.45
C THR A 34 -0.72 -9.99 1.24
N LEU A 35 -1.81 -9.21 1.33
CA LEU A 35 -3.05 -9.64 1.98
C LEU A 35 -3.67 -10.84 1.26
N ASP A 36 -3.72 -10.85 -0.07
CA ASP A 36 -4.29 -11.94 -0.85
C ASP A 36 -3.50 -13.24 -0.65
N TYR A 37 -2.16 -13.18 -0.65
CA TYR A 37 -1.32 -14.34 -0.37
C TYR A 37 -1.46 -14.82 1.07
N ALA A 38 -1.51 -13.92 2.05
CA ALA A 38 -1.71 -14.28 3.45
C ALA A 38 -3.10 -14.91 3.67
N GLN A 39 -4.14 -14.35 3.05
CA GLN A 39 -5.50 -14.91 3.07
C GLN A 39 -5.53 -16.33 2.48
N SER A 40 -4.86 -16.55 1.34
CA SER A 40 -4.77 -17.88 0.74
C SER A 40 -4.03 -18.89 1.63
N LEU A 41 -2.93 -18.48 2.27
CA LEU A 41 -2.21 -19.32 3.24
C LEU A 41 -3.06 -19.67 4.46
N TYR A 42 -3.88 -18.72 4.94
CA TYR A 42 -4.80 -18.94 6.05
C TYR A 42 -5.91 -19.94 5.68
N GLU A 43 -6.48 -19.84 4.47
CA GLU A 43 -7.48 -20.78 3.96
C GLU A 43 -6.90 -22.20 3.79
N LYS A 44 -5.61 -22.30 3.46
CA LYS A 44 -4.83 -23.56 3.47
C LYS A 44 -4.40 -24.01 4.87
N ARG A 45 -4.77 -23.25 5.91
CA ARG A 45 -4.44 -23.47 7.33
C ARG A 45 -2.94 -23.50 7.59
N LEU A 46 -2.13 -22.77 6.83
CA LEU A 46 -0.66 -22.73 7.00
C LEU A 46 -0.21 -21.58 7.89
N ILE A 47 -1.02 -20.54 8.02
CA ILE A 47 -0.81 -19.42 8.94
C ILE A 47 -2.08 -19.16 9.75
N THR A 48 -1.95 -18.38 10.82
CA THR A 48 -3.07 -17.89 11.64
C THR A 48 -3.79 -16.73 10.94
N TYR A 49 -4.89 -16.26 11.52
CA TYR A 49 -5.76 -15.26 10.87
C TYR A 49 -4.98 -13.99 10.51
N PRO A 50 -4.98 -13.56 9.23
CA PRO A 50 -4.01 -12.56 8.77
C PRO A 50 -4.45 -11.11 8.92
N ARG A 51 -5.68 -10.84 9.37
CA ARG A 51 -6.18 -9.46 9.58
C ARG A 51 -6.13 -9.11 11.06
N THR A 52 -4.93 -9.13 11.61
CA THR A 52 -4.61 -8.75 13.00
C THR A 52 -3.76 -7.49 13.02
N ASP A 53 -3.95 -6.65 14.04
CA ASP A 53 -3.08 -5.55 14.47
C ASP A 53 -2.16 -5.94 15.65
N SER A 54 -2.34 -7.11 16.25
CA SER A 54 -1.49 -7.53 17.37
C SER A 54 -0.15 -8.07 16.89
N ARG A 55 0.88 -7.78 17.68
CA ARG A 55 2.24 -8.32 17.55
C ARG A 55 2.62 -9.25 18.71
N PHE A 56 1.63 -9.64 19.51
CA PHE A 56 1.78 -10.45 20.72
C PHE A 56 0.88 -11.69 20.67
N LEU A 57 1.14 -12.60 21.60
CA LEU A 57 0.41 -13.84 21.83
C LEU A 57 -0.10 -13.87 23.28
N THR A 58 -1.15 -14.65 23.52
CA THR A 58 -1.72 -14.87 24.85
C THR A 58 -0.94 -15.91 25.64
N GLU A 59 -1.06 -15.89 26.96
CA GLU A 59 -0.31 -16.72 27.89
C GLU A 59 -0.56 -18.23 27.68
N ASP A 60 -1.76 -18.63 27.26
CA ASP A 60 -2.13 -20.03 27.00
C ASP A 60 -1.36 -20.64 25.80
N MET A 61 -0.84 -19.79 24.90
CA MET A 61 -0.05 -20.24 23.75
C MET A 61 1.39 -20.59 24.12
N ALA A 62 1.90 -20.11 25.26
CA ALA A 62 3.31 -20.16 25.66
C ALA A 62 3.87 -21.59 25.64
N ALA A 63 3.12 -22.56 26.18
CA ALA A 63 3.56 -23.96 26.29
C ALA A 63 3.75 -24.64 24.92
N SER A 64 3.03 -24.18 23.88
CA SER A 64 3.06 -24.77 22.55
C SER A 64 4.10 -24.14 21.61
N LEU A 65 4.57 -22.94 21.95
CA LEU A 65 5.44 -22.13 21.10
C LEU A 65 6.80 -22.79 20.81
N PRO A 66 7.52 -23.40 21.77
CA PRO A 66 8.80 -24.06 21.49
C PRO A 66 8.70 -25.15 20.43
N GLY A 67 7.61 -25.93 20.46
CA GLY A 67 7.33 -26.96 19.45
C GLY A 67 7.08 -26.38 18.07
N LEU A 68 6.32 -25.27 17.98
CA LEU A 68 6.06 -24.57 16.73
C LEU A 68 7.33 -23.96 16.13
N VAL A 69 8.16 -23.31 16.96
CA VAL A 69 9.46 -22.73 16.55
C VAL A 69 10.38 -23.82 16.01
N THR A 70 10.50 -24.95 16.72
CA THR A 70 11.31 -26.10 16.28
C THR A 70 10.82 -26.67 14.94
N ALA A 71 9.51 -26.86 14.79
CA ALA A 71 8.92 -27.36 13.55
C ALA A 71 9.13 -26.38 12.37
N THR A 72 8.99 -25.07 12.63
CA THR A 72 9.23 -24.01 11.65
C THR A 72 10.70 -23.97 11.22
N GLY A 73 11.64 -24.05 12.18
CA GLY A 73 13.07 -24.09 11.88
C GLY A 73 13.41 -25.28 10.96
N LYS A 74 12.91 -26.48 11.28
CA LYS A 74 13.09 -27.68 10.44
C LYS A 74 12.54 -27.50 9.03
N ALA A 75 11.33 -26.98 8.90
CA ALA A 75 10.67 -26.77 7.59
C ALA A 75 11.46 -25.83 6.66
N PHE A 76 12.27 -24.93 7.22
CA PHE A 76 13.08 -23.97 6.47
C PHE A 76 14.61 -24.22 6.58
N ALA A 77 15.02 -25.45 6.95
CA ALA A 77 16.42 -25.85 7.07
C ALA A 77 17.27 -24.97 8.03
N VAL A 78 16.63 -24.46 9.08
CA VAL A 78 17.30 -23.84 10.23
C VAL A 78 17.51 -24.92 11.29
N GLU A 79 18.56 -25.73 11.08
CA GLU A 79 18.85 -26.94 11.87
C GLU A 79 19.52 -26.67 13.23
N GLU A 80 20.08 -25.48 13.42
CA GLU A 80 20.70 -25.08 14.68
C GLU A 80 19.64 -24.91 15.76
N GLN A 81 19.95 -25.38 16.98
CA GLN A 81 19.07 -25.22 18.12
C GLN A 81 19.04 -23.75 18.53
N ILE A 82 17.96 -23.05 18.15
CA ILE A 82 17.75 -21.65 18.53
C ILE A 82 17.31 -21.62 19.99
N PRO A 83 17.96 -20.83 20.88
CA PRO A 83 17.42 -20.52 22.20
C PRO A 83 16.05 -19.86 22.06
N ILE A 84 15.02 -20.38 22.73
CA ILE A 84 13.62 -19.95 22.58
C ILE A 84 13.17 -19.17 23.81
N HIS A 85 13.08 -17.86 23.67
CA HIS A 85 12.62 -16.93 24.71
C HIS A 85 11.14 -16.61 24.52
N VAL A 86 10.27 -17.53 24.95
CA VAL A 86 8.82 -17.45 24.76
C VAL A 86 8.23 -16.15 25.31
N GLN A 87 8.69 -15.70 26.47
CA GLN A 87 8.17 -14.49 27.15
C GLN A 87 8.38 -13.19 26.34
N GLN A 88 9.25 -13.18 25.32
CA GLN A 88 9.45 -12.00 24.47
C GLN A 88 8.23 -11.66 23.60
N VAL A 89 7.34 -12.63 23.38
CA VAL A 89 6.18 -12.49 22.49
C VAL A 89 4.84 -12.73 23.19
N ILE A 90 4.86 -13.03 24.49
CA ILE A 90 3.66 -13.28 25.30
C ILE A 90 3.31 -12.01 26.07
N ASP A 91 2.16 -11.44 25.76
CA ASP A 91 1.58 -10.31 26.48
C ASP A 91 0.09 -10.24 26.11
N GLY A 92 -0.75 -10.97 26.84
CA GLY A 92 -2.19 -11.05 26.56
C GLY A 92 -2.88 -9.69 26.68
N SER A 93 -2.32 -8.74 27.44
CA SER A 93 -2.84 -7.37 27.57
C SER A 93 -2.67 -6.53 26.29
N LYS A 94 -1.81 -6.97 25.36
CA LYS A 94 -1.56 -6.33 24.05
C LYS A 94 -2.11 -7.16 22.89
N VAL A 95 -2.95 -8.15 23.20
CA VAL A 95 -3.72 -8.91 22.20
C VAL A 95 -5.10 -8.27 22.10
N THR A 96 -5.43 -7.81 20.89
CA THR A 96 -6.75 -7.29 20.52
C THR A 96 -7.69 -8.45 20.21
N ASP A 97 -8.62 -8.31 19.26
CA ASP A 97 -9.49 -9.40 18.77
C ASP A 97 -8.71 -10.65 18.31
N HIS A 98 -7.48 -10.46 17.82
CA HIS A 98 -6.67 -11.52 17.24
C HIS A 98 -5.19 -11.38 17.62
N HIS A 99 -4.56 -12.48 18.00
CA HIS A 99 -3.11 -12.54 18.24
C HIS A 99 -2.30 -12.38 16.94
N ALA A 100 -0.98 -12.24 17.07
CA ALA A 100 -0.06 -12.05 15.95
C ALA A 100 -0.07 -13.18 14.89
N LEU A 101 0.43 -12.84 13.70
CA LEU A 101 0.63 -13.77 12.59
C LEU A 101 1.71 -14.81 12.90
N LEU A 102 1.33 -16.08 12.84
CA LEU A 102 2.19 -17.24 13.05
C LEU A 102 1.99 -18.28 11.94
N PRO A 103 3.01 -19.09 11.62
CA PRO A 103 2.78 -20.37 10.98
C PRO A 103 1.97 -21.28 11.91
N THR A 104 1.23 -22.23 11.36
CA THR A 104 0.49 -23.24 12.14
C THR A 104 1.28 -24.54 12.24
N LYS A 105 0.82 -25.47 13.08
CA LYS A 105 1.38 -26.83 13.13
C LYS A 105 1.22 -27.59 11.81
N SER A 106 0.15 -27.34 11.06
CA SER A 106 -0.10 -27.99 9.75
C SER A 106 0.90 -27.57 8.68
N MET A 107 1.53 -26.39 8.80
CA MET A 107 2.57 -25.94 7.88
C MET A 107 3.76 -26.90 7.83
N ALA A 108 4.14 -27.50 8.96
CA ALA A 108 5.27 -28.44 9.02
C ALA A 108 5.03 -29.74 8.23
N ASN A 109 3.77 -30.08 7.94
CA ASN A 109 3.40 -31.27 7.18
C ASN A 109 3.02 -30.96 5.72
N ALA A 110 3.06 -29.68 5.33
CA ALA A 110 2.68 -29.24 3.99
C ALA A 110 3.85 -29.34 3.02
N ASP A 111 3.55 -29.61 1.74
CA ASP A 111 4.53 -29.46 0.67
C ASP A 111 4.73 -27.97 0.35
N LEU A 112 5.69 -27.34 1.03
CA LEU A 112 6.00 -25.92 0.87
C LEU A 112 6.56 -25.60 -0.54
N ALA A 113 7.14 -26.58 -1.22
CA ALA A 113 7.68 -26.40 -2.57
C ALA A 113 6.54 -26.28 -3.61
N ALA A 114 5.42 -26.97 -3.38
CA ALA A 114 4.23 -26.90 -4.21
C ALA A 114 3.45 -25.57 -4.09
N LEU A 115 3.74 -24.74 -3.08
CA LEU A 115 3.09 -23.44 -2.93
C LEU A 115 3.49 -22.48 -4.07
N PRO A 116 2.54 -21.69 -4.60
CA PRO A 116 2.86 -20.57 -5.49
C PRO A 116 3.93 -19.66 -4.89
N ALA A 117 4.80 -19.11 -5.74
CA ALA A 117 5.98 -18.35 -5.29
C ALA A 117 5.61 -17.16 -4.37
N GLY A 118 4.50 -16.47 -4.65
CA GLY A 118 4.01 -15.37 -3.81
C GLY A 118 3.66 -15.83 -2.39
N GLU A 119 2.86 -16.88 -2.27
CA GLU A 119 2.49 -17.49 -1.00
C GLU A 119 3.71 -18.02 -0.23
N ARG A 120 4.59 -18.77 -0.92
CA ARG A 120 5.81 -19.30 -0.30
C ARG A 120 6.70 -18.19 0.27
N ASN A 121 6.81 -17.06 -0.44
CA ASN A 121 7.60 -15.92 0.04
C ASN A 121 6.96 -15.24 1.27
N ILE A 122 5.63 -15.07 1.29
CA ILE A 122 4.92 -14.53 2.47
C ILE A 122 5.05 -15.47 3.67
N LEU A 123 4.89 -16.78 3.46
CA LEU A 123 5.07 -17.77 4.51
C LEU A 123 6.51 -17.75 5.07
N ARG A 124 7.50 -17.62 4.19
CA ARG A 124 8.92 -17.49 4.59
C ARG A 124 9.18 -16.24 5.43
N LEU A 125 8.55 -15.10 5.11
CA LEU A 125 8.64 -13.90 5.95
C LEU A 125 8.05 -14.16 7.34
N ILE A 126 6.84 -14.71 7.43
CA ILE A 126 6.17 -15.00 8.70
C ILE A 126 6.98 -16.00 9.54
N ALA A 127 7.51 -17.06 8.91
CA ALA A 127 8.38 -18.04 9.55
C ALA A 127 9.68 -17.40 10.07
N ALA A 128 10.37 -16.61 9.22
CA ALA A 128 11.59 -15.91 9.62
C ALA A 128 11.33 -14.99 10.82
N ARG A 129 10.18 -14.29 10.82
CA ARG A 129 9.81 -13.39 11.91
C ARG A 129 9.56 -14.12 13.22
N LEU A 130 8.85 -15.25 13.20
CA LEU A 130 8.68 -16.09 14.39
C LEU A 130 10.04 -16.52 14.96
N LEU A 131 10.92 -17.06 14.12
CA LEU A 131 12.23 -17.55 14.57
C LEU A 131 13.11 -16.43 15.12
N CYS A 132 13.02 -15.22 14.55
CA CYS A 132 13.74 -14.06 15.07
C CYS A 132 13.16 -13.58 16.41
N ALA A 133 11.83 -13.43 16.52
CA ALA A 133 11.15 -12.81 17.66
C ALA A 133 11.36 -13.53 19.00
N VAL A 134 11.62 -14.84 18.97
CA VAL A 134 11.93 -15.65 20.15
C VAL A 134 13.44 -15.85 20.37
N GLY A 135 14.29 -15.32 19.48
CA GLY A 135 15.73 -15.51 19.53
C GLY A 135 16.45 -14.57 20.51
N GLU A 136 17.77 -14.72 20.57
CA GLU A 136 18.64 -13.86 21.39
C GLU A 136 18.80 -12.45 20.79
N PRO A 137 18.99 -11.41 21.62
CA PRO A 137 19.36 -10.08 21.14
C PRO A 137 20.68 -10.08 20.34
N HIS A 138 20.76 -9.19 19.35
CA HIS A 138 22.00 -8.92 18.64
C HIS A 138 22.88 -7.99 19.48
N ARG A 139 24.10 -8.39 19.82
CA ARG A 139 25.00 -7.61 20.70
C ARG A 139 26.25 -7.16 19.95
N TYR A 140 26.65 -5.92 20.18
CA TYR A 140 27.87 -5.34 19.62
C TYR A 140 28.53 -4.36 20.58
N ALA A 141 29.85 -4.24 20.47
CA ALA A 141 30.61 -3.17 21.09
C ALA A 141 30.70 -1.99 20.12
N GLU A 142 30.15 -0.85 20.49
CA GLU A 142 30.32 0.41 19.77
C GLU A 142 31.49 1.18 20.37
N THR A 143 32.48 1.49 19.54
CA THR A 143 33.63 2.33 19.91
C THR A 143 33.45 3.70 19.28
N THR A 144 33.51 4.75 20.09
CA THR A 144 33.56 6.15 19.66
C THR A 144 34.92 6.73 20.00
N ILE A 145 35.64 7.22 18.99
CA ILE A 145 36.89 7.96 19.16
C ILE A 145 36.59 9.42 18.85
N ILE A 146 36.93 10.31 19.79
CA ILE A 146 36.92 11.76 19.62
C ILE A 146 38.38 12.20 19.51
N THR A 147 38.70 12.95 18.47
CA THR A 147 40.03 13.51 18.21
C THR A 147 39.91 15.02 18.03
N ILE A 148 40.94 15.76 18.46
CA ILE A 148 41.00 17.20 18.28
C ILE A 148 42.03 17.52 17.20
N CYS A 149 41.63 18.31 16.21
CA CYS A 149 42.52 18.80 15.17
C CYS A 149 42.28 20.29 14.97
N ALA A 150 43.33 21.11 15.10
CA ALA A 150 43.26 22.57 14.99
C ALA A 150 42.21 23.23 15.90
N GLY A 151 41.97 22.65 17.09
CA GLY A 151 40.98 23.14 18.06
C GLY A 151 39.55 22.62 17.84
N GLU A 152 39.30 21.89 16.75
CA GLU A 152 37.98 21.34 16.40
C GLU A 152 37.89 19.85 16.74
N GLU A 153 36.70 19.41 17.16
CA GLU A 153 36.43 18.00 17.48
C GLU A 153 35.95 17.22 16.25
N PHE A 154 36.55 16.06 16.04
CA PHE A 154 36.15 15.06 15.04
C PHE A 154 35.78 13.76 15.75
N SER A 155 34.75 13.07 15.28
CA SER A 155 34.33 11.79 15.84
C SER A 155 34.30 10.67 14.79
N ALA A 156 34.75 9.49 15.19
CA ALA A 156 34.64 8.26 14.43
C ALA A 156 33.91 7.21 15.27
N LYS A 157 33.02 6.43 14.63
CA LYS A 157 32.31 5.32 15.26
C LYS A 157 32.60 4.02 14.55
N GLY A 158 32.88 2.98 15.32
CA GLY A 158 33.04 1.61 14.82
C GLY A 158 32.23 0.62 15.65
N LYS A 159 31.89 -0.52 15.04
CA LYS A 159 31.16 -1.61 15.73
C LYS A 159 31.87 -2.93 15.54
N VAL A 160 31.98 -3.69 16.64
CA VAL A 160 32.43 -5.08 16.64
C VAL A 160 31.27 -5.94 17.14
N VAL A 161 30.82 -6.89 16.32
CA VAL A 161 29.75 -7.82 16.71
C VAL A 161 30.28 -8.74 17.81
N LEU A 162 29.55 -8.80 18.93
CA LEU A 162 29.83 -9.70 20.06
C LEU A 162 28.97 -10.97 19.98
N SER A 163 27.72 -10.83 19.52
CA SER A 163 26.81 -11.93 19.23
C SER A 163 25.86 -11.53 18.10
N GLU A 164 25.73 -12.38 17.09
CA GLU A 164 24.83 -12.13 15.96
C GLU A 164 23.34 -12.17 16.40
N GLY A 165 23.00 -13.00 17.38
CA GLY A 165 21.62 -13.15 17.87
C GLY A 165 20.62 -13.44 16.76
N TRP A 166 19.43 -12.84 16.84
CA TRP A 166 18.35 -12.98 15.85
C TRP A 166 18.77 -12.61 14.42
N LYS A 167 19.79 -11.76 14.21
CA LYS A 167 20.27 -11.40 12.87
C LYS A 167 20.91 -12.58 12.13
N ALA A 168 21.47 -13.57 12.84
CA ALA A 168 21.96 -14.79 12.20
C ALA A 168 20.82 -15.58 11.54
N VAL A 169 19.71 -15.73 12.27
CA VAL A 169 18.49 -16.39 11.77
C VAL A 169 17.90 -15.61 10.61
N GLU A 170 17.79 -14.28 10.74
CA GLU A 170 17.29 -13.43 9.67
C GLU A 170 18.14 -13.55 8.40
N ARG A 171 19.47 -13.55 8.52
CA ARG A 171 20.39 -13.73 7.39
C ARG A 171 20.25 -15.10 6.74
N LYS A 172 20.11 -16.17 7.52
CA LYS A 172 19.90 -17.54 7.01
C LYS A 172 18.56 -17.66 6.29
N MET A 173 17.51 -17.06 6.85
CA MET A 173 16.16 -17.10 6.30
C MET A 173 15.99 -16.16 5.11
N LEU A 174 16.57 -14.97 5.10
CA LEU A 174 16.23 -13.89 4.15
C LEU A 174 17.46 -13.31 3.41
N GLY A 175 18.64 -13.92 3.52
CA GLY A 175 19.90 -13.36 3.01
C GLY A 175 19.86 -12.91 1.54
N GLU A 176 19.24 -13.70 0.66
CA GLU A 176 19.06 -13.32 -0.76
C GLU A 176 18.19 -12.06 -0.95
N LEU A 177 17.27 -11.80 -0.03
CA LEU A 177 16.36 -10.66 -0.06
C LEU A 177 16.94 -9.41 0.63
N LEU A 178 17.76 -9.60 1.67
CA LEU A 178 18.38 -8.51 2.43
C LEU A 178 19.50 -7.79 1.65
N GLY A 179 20.07 -8.44 0.62
CA GLY A 179 21.18 -7.90 -0.15
C GLY A 179 22.50 -7.87 0.63
N LYS A 180 23.54 -7.27 0.04
CA LYS A 180 24.84 -7.12 0.71
C LYS A 180 24.75 -6.06 1.81
N GLN A 181 24.81 -6.48 3.06
CA GLN A 181 25.00 -5.55 4.17
C GLN A 181 26.46 -5.07 4.20
N LYS A 182 26.66 -3.76 4.37
CA LYS A 182 28.00 -3.21 4.60
C LYS A 182 28.44 -3.63 5.98
N GLU A 183 29.61 -4.25 6.08
CA GLU A 183 30.22 -4.51 7.38
C GLU A 183 30.53 -3.16 8.07
N PRO A 184 30.16 -3.01 9.35
CA PRO A 184 30.49 -1.81 10.09
C PRO A 184 32.01 -1.68 10.19
N ALA A 185 32.50 -0.44 10.14
CA ALA A 185 33.91 -0.17 10.34
C ALA A 185 34.35 -0.64 11.75
N VAL A 186 35.50 -1.28 11.84
CA VAL A 186 36.16 -1.60 13.10
C VAL A 186 37.21 -0.52 13.35
N LEU A 187 37.18 0.07 14.54
CA LEU A 187 38.17 1.07 14.95
C LEU A 187 39.26 0.41 15.81
N PRO A 188 40.51 0.91 15.74
CA PRO A 188 41.58 0.44 16.60
C PRO A 188 41.37 0.86 18.06
N ASP A 189 41.90 0.08 18.99
CA ASP A 189 42.02 0.51 20.38
C ASP A 189 43.10 1.60 20.49
N VAL A 190 42.74 2.75 21.06
CA VAL A 190 43.64 3.89 21.23
C VAL A 190 43.62 4.37 22.68
N LYS A 191 44.81 4.66 23.23
CA LYS A 191 44.91 5.26 24.57
C LYS A 191 44.45 6.71 24.52
N GLU A 192 43.88 7.19 25.61
CA GLU A 192 43.58 8.61 25.75
C GLU A 192 44.86 9.45 25.59
N GLN A 193 44.72 10.64 24.99
CA GLN A 193 45.83 11.53 24.64
C GLN A 193 46.83 11.00 23.60
N SER A 194 46.53 9.88 22.93
CA SER A 194 47.32 9.43 21.78
C SER A 194 47.30 10.47 20.65
N GLN A 195 48.44 10.64 19.98
CA GLN A 195 48.56 11.51 18.81
C GLN A 195 48.58 10.68 17.53
N CYS A 196 47.98 11.21 16.47
CA CYS A 196 48.04 10.62 15.13
C CYS A 196 48.29 11.72 14.10
N SER A 197 48.97 11.38 13.00
CA SER A 197 49.19 12.29 11.87
C SER A 197 47.97 12.32 10.96
N ILE A 198 47.65 13.49 10.42
CA ILE A 198 46.65 13.65 9.36
C ILE A 198 47.23 13.11 8.05
N ALA A 199 46.68 12.00 7.54
CA ALA A 199 47.13 11.42 6.28
C ALA A 199 46.64 12.20 5.05
N GLY A 200 45.52 12.92 5.19
CA GLY A 200 44.93 13.76 4.16
C GLY A 200 43.67 14.44 4.66
N ALA A 201 43.28 15.51 3.98
CA ALA A 201 42.01 16.20 4.19
C ALA A 201 41.31 16.35 2.83
N GLU A 202 40.00 16.14 2.82
CA GLU A 202 39.18 16.25 1.62
C GLU A 202 37.98 17.15 1.94
N LEU A 203 37.74 18.15 1.10
CA LEU A 203 36.50 18.91 1.15
C LEU A 203 35.39 18.10 0.50
N LYS A 204 34.45 17.60 1.31
CA LYS A 204 33.25 16.94 0.79
C LYS A 204 32.16 17.97 0.52
N GLU A 205 31.99 18.30 -0.76
CA GLU A 205 30.83 19.04 -1.22
C GLU A 205 29.58 18.14 -1.12
N GLY A 206 28.51 18.68 -0.53
CA GLY A 206 27.24 17.99 -0.37
C GLY A 206 26.08 18.89 -0.79
N GLN A 207 25.00 18.28 -1.28
CA GLN A 207 23.73 18.95 -1.53
C GLN A 207 22.63 18.31 -0.71
N THR A 208 21.67 19.11 -0.24
CA THR A 208 20.46 18.57 0.38
C THR A 208 19.67 17.79 -0.67
N SER A 209 19.03 16.71 -0.25
CA SER A 209 18.12 15.94 -1.10
C SER A 209 16.67 16.26 -0.72
N PRO A 210 15.76 16.35 -1.70
CA PRO A 210 14.34 16.50 -1.39
C PRO A 210 13.80 15.28 -0.63
N PRO A 211 12.68 15.41 0.10
CA PRO A 211 12.01 14.29 0.74
C PRO A 211 11.74 13.16 -0.26
N LYS A 212 11.92 11.92 0.19
CA LYS A 212 11.64 10.75 -0.65
C LYS A 212 10.14 10.65 -0.90
N HIS A 213 9.76 10.28 -2.12
CA HIS A 213 8.38 9.91 -2.41
C HIS A 213 7.97 8.67 -1.60
N PHE A 214 6.67 8.57 -1.31
CA PHE A 214 6.10 7.40 -0.66
C PHE A 214 6.30 6.15 -1.52
N THR A 215 6.79 5.08 -0.90
CA THR A 215 6.49 3.70 -1.32
C THR A 215 5.23 3.23 -0.61
N GLU A 216 4.71 2.04 -0.92
CA GLU A 216 3.60 1.48 -0.14
C GLU A 216 4.02 1.18 1.31
N ASP A 217 5.26 0.75 1.58
CA ASP A 217 5.78 0.64 2.95
C ASP A 217 5.68 1.98 3.70
N LEU A 218 6.22 3.05 3.12
CA LEU A 218 6.19 4.37 3.74
C LEU A 218 4.77 4.90 3.90
N LEU A 219 3.88 4.67 2.93
CA LEU A 219 2.50 5.12 3.00
C LEU A 219 1.70 4.33 4.05
N LEU A 220 1.87 3.01 4.13
CA LEU A 220 1.24 2.17 5.15
C LEU A 220 1.66 2.61 6.55
N HIS A 221 2.95 2.89 6.75
CA HIS A 221 3.43 3.43 8.01
C HIS A 221 2.79 4.79 8.33
N ALA A 222 2.75 5.70 7.36
CA ALA A 222 2.12 7.01 7.54
C ALA A 222 0.61 6.89 7.82
N MET A 223 -0.09 5.94 7.20
CA MET A 223 -1.49 5.65 7.50
C MET A 223 -1.65 5.11 8.92
N GLU A 224 -0.76 4.23 9.38
CA GLU A 224 -0.80 3.64 10.72
C GLU A 224 -0.52 4.63 11.84
N THR A 225 0.39 5.59 11.62
CA THR A 225 0.80 6.56 12.64
C THR A 225 0.16 7.93 12.44
N ALA A 226 -0.77 8.07 11.49
CA ALA A 226 -1.46 9.34 11.26
C ALA A 226 -2.16 9.80 12.54
N SER A 227 -1.93 11.06 12.91
CA SER A 227 -2.51 11.69 14.12
C SER A 227 -2.19 10.97 15.44
N ALA A 228 -1.18 10.09 15.50
CA ALA A 228 -0.88 9.31 16.71
C ALA A 228 -0.65 10.20 17.95
N ASP A 229 -0.02 11.37 17.77
CA ASP A 229 0.22 12.34 18.85
C ASP A 229 -1.06 13.06 19.33
N SER A 230 -2.13 12.99 18.54
CA SER A 230 -3.44 13.63 18.81
C SER A 230 -4.52 12.62 19.22
N MET A 231 -4.22 11.32 19.21
CA MET A 231 -5.18 10.29 19.63
C MET A 231 -5.30 10.23 21.15
N PRO A 232 -6.51 10.08 21.71
CA PRO A 232 -6.70 9.85 23.14
C PRO A 232 -5.95 8.61 23.65
N GLU A 233 -5.55 8.65 24.92
CA GLU A 233 -5.05 7.44 25.59
C GLU A 233 -6.14 6.35 25.63
N GLY A 234 -5.74 5.12 25.30
CA GLY A 234 -6.63 3.95 25.32
C GLY A 234 -7.47 3.74 24.05
N VAL A 235 -7.24 4.50 22.98
CA VAL A 235 -7.82 4.16 21.66
C VAL A 235 -7.04 2.99 21.05
N GLU A 236 -7.70 1.85 20.86
CA GLU A 236 -7.10 0.66 20.23
C GLU A 236 -6.75 0.91 18.75
N ARG A 237 -7.50 1.80 18.08
CA ARG A 237 -7.36 2.10 16.66
C ARG A 237 -6.61 3.40 16.44
N GLN A 238 -5.35 3.30 16.03
CA GLN A 238 -4.55 4.45 15.64
C GLN A 238 -4.43 4.56 14.10
N GLY A 239 -4.35 5.81 13.62
CA GLY A 239 -4.12 6.09 12.21
C GLY A 239 -5.37 6.13 11.34
N ILE A 240 -5.17 6.27 10.03
CA ILE A 240 -6.20 6.25 9.01
C ILE A 240 -6.48 4.81 8.58
N GLY A 241 -7.69 4.36 8.89
CA GLY A 241 -8.18 3.03 8.53
C GLY A 241 -7.55 1.92 9.35
N THR A 242 -8.17 0.74 9.28
CA THR A 242 -7.74 -0.47 9.98
C THR A 242 -6.75 -1.27 9.12
N PRO A 243 -5.96 -2.19 9.69
CA PRO A 243 -5.05 -3.04 8.90
C PRO A 243 -5.75 -3.74 7.73
N ALA A 244 -7.03 -4.13 7.91
CA ALA A 244 -7.83 -4.80 6.89
C ALA A 244 -8.26 -3.89 5.72
N THR A 245 -8.30 -2.56 5.90
CA THR A 245 -8.84 -1.62 4.89
C THR A 245 -7.77 -0.77 4.20
N ARG A 246 -6.59 -0.57 4.82
CA ARG A 246 -5.50 0.24 4.25
C ARG A 246 -5.09 -0.20 2.85
N ALA A 247 -4.89 -1.50 2.64
CA ALA A 247 -4.55 -2.07 1.33
C ALA A 247 -5.61 -1.77 0.26
N ALA A 248 -6.88 -2.00 0.58
CA ALA A 248 -8.00 -1.74 -0.34
C ALA A 248 -8.14 -0.25 -0.67
N THR A 249 -7.87 0.63 0.30
CA THR A 249 -7.85 2.09 0.08
C THR A 249 -6.77 2.49 -0.92
N ILE A 250 -5.54 1.99 -0.76
CA ILE A 250 -4.44 2.25 -1.71
C ILE A 250 -4.81 1.75 -3.11
N GLU A 251 -5.34 0.52 -3.23
CA GLU A 251 -5.77 0.00 -4.53
C GLU A 251 -6.89 0.83 -5.15
N LYS A 252 -7.86 1.29 -4.36
CA LYS A 252 -8.95 2.15 -4.84
C LYS A 252 -8.43 3.46 -5.40
N LEU A 253 -7.44 4.09 -4.75
CA LEU A 253 -6.80 5.31 -5.24
C LEU A 253 -6.08 5.07 -6.57
N VAL A 254 -5.42 3.93 -6.74
CA VAL A 254 -4.77 3.56 -8.00
C VAL A 254 -5.78 3.23 -9.09
N GLN A 255 -6.78 2.40 -8.80
CA GLN A 255 -7.85 2.02 -9.75
C GLN A 255 -8.65 3.23 -10.24
N LYS A 256 -8.91 4.21 -9.36
CA LYS A 256 -9.59 5.46 -9.72
C LYS A 256 -8.67 6.46 -10.43
N GLY A 257 -7.38 6.15 -10.56
CA GLY A 257 -6.39 6.96 -11.27
C GLY A 257 -6.00 8.23 -10.53
N PHE A 258 -6.08 8.25 -9.20
CA PHE A 258 -5.57 9.35 -8.36
C PHE A 258 -4.11 9.15 -7.97
N LEU A 259 -3.69 7.90 -7.80
CA LEU A 259 -2.31 7.50 -7.58
C LEU A 259 -1.83 6.62 -8.74
N GLU A 260 -0.53 6.68 -9.03
CA GLU A 260 0.15 5.77 -9.93
C GLU A 260 1.41 5.19 -9.28
N ARG A 261 1.74 3.95 -9.66
CA ARG A 261 2.96 3.27 -9.24
C ARG A 261 4.03 3.46 -10.31
N LYS A 262 5.09 4.21 -10.01
CA LYS A 262 6.21 4.48 -10.93
C LYS A 262 7.53 3.94 -10.38
N GLY A 263 8.38 3.43 -11.27
CA GLY A 263 9.68 2.88 -10.91
C GLY A 263 10.05 1.63 -11.71
N THR A 264 11.28 1.17 -11.54
CA THR A 264 11.83 -0.02 -12.21
C THR A 264 12.15 -1.12 -11.20
N LYS A 265 11.89 -2.39 -11.57
CA LYS A 265 12.17 -3.58 -10.74
C LYS A 265 11.26 -3.67 -9.50
N LYS A 266 11.82 -4.04 -8.33
CA LYS A 266 11.08 -4.33 -7.09
C LYS A 266 10.56 -3.06 -6.39
N THR A 267 11.23 -1.92 -6.54
CA THR A 267 10.85 -0.69 -5.82
C THR A 267 9.98 0.19 -6.72
N LYS A 268 8.76 0.46 -6.28
CA LYS A 268 7.82 1.39 -6.92
C LYS A 268 7.46 2.49 -5.92
N VAL A 269 7.53 3.73 -6.37
CA VAL A 269 7.01 4.88 -5.64
C VAL A 269 5.58 5.17 -6.06
N LEU A 270 4.80 5.72 -5.14
CA LEU A 270 3.45 6.22 -5.35
C LEU A 270 3.53 7.71 -5.67
N LEU A 271 2.99 8.09 -6.82
CA LEU A 271 2.93 9.48 -7.26
C LEU A 271 1.48 9.88 -7.51
N PRO A 272 1.06 11.11 -7.12
CA PRO A 272 -0.25 11.61 -7.48
C PRO A 272 -0.28 11.92 -8.99
N THR A 273 -1.33 11.44 -9.64
CA THR A 273 -1.62 11.81 -11.03
C THR A 273 -2.11 13.25 -11.09
N ASP A 274 -2.21 13.84 -12.30
CA ASP A 274 -2.81 15.17 -12.45
C ASP A 274 -4.26 15.22 -11.95
N LYS A 275 -4.99 14.11 -12.10
CA LYS A 275 -6.34 13.94 -11.54
C LYS A 275 -6.32 13.94 -10.01
N GLY A 276 -5.37 13.26 -9.39
CA GLY A 276 -5.18 13.26 -7.94
C GLY A 276 -4.84 14.65 -7.40
N LYS A 277 -3.89 15.34 -8.04
CA LYS A 277 -3.52 16.72 -7.69
C LYS A 277 -4.71 17.67 -7.80
N ALA A 278 -5.46 17.60 -8.91
CA ALA A 278 -6.64 18.44 -9.12
C ALA A 278 -7.72 18.21 -8.05
N LEU A 279 -7.94 16.96 -7.63
CA LEU A 279 -8.88 16.65 -6.54
C LEU A 279 -8.41 17.26 -5.22
N ILE A 280 -7.15 17.06 -4.84
CA ILE A 280 -6.56 17.61 -3.61
C ILE A 280 -6.68 19.13 -3.58
N THR A 281 -6.40 19.82 -4.70
CA THR A 281 -6.46 21.29 -4.79
C THR A 281 -7.87 21.85 -4.56
N VAL A 282 -8.93 21.12 -4.90
CA VAL A 282 -10.31 21.61 -4.77
C VAL A 282 -10.99 21.13 -3.50
N MET A 283 -10.37 20.21 -2.77
CA MET A 283 -10.92 19.62 -1.57
C MET A 283 -10.75 20.59 -0.38
N PRO A 284 -11.76 20.79 0.48
CA PRO A 284 -11.58 21.50 1.76
C PRO A 284 -10.44 20.90 2.59
N GLU A 285 -9.71 21.74 3.34
CA GLU A 285 -8.57 21.30 4.17
C GLU A 285 -9.01 20.36 5.28
N GLU A 286 -10.16 20.62 5.90
CA GLU A 286 -10.73 19.82 6.99
C GLU A 286 -10.85 18.33 6.63
N ILE A 287 -11.37 18.02 5.44
CA ILE A 287 -11.55 16.63 4.99
C ILE A 287 -10.28 15.99 4.40
N GLN A 288 -9.20 16.77 4.24
CA GLN A 288 -7.88 16.25 3.92
C GLN A 288 -7.07 15.94 5.19
N SER A 289 -7.45 16.52 6.32
CA SER A 289 -6.70 16.41 7.57
C SER A 289 -6.92 15.03 8.21
N PRO A 290 -5.84 14.32 8.60
CA PRO A 290 -5.96 13.12 9.41
C PRO A 290 -6.51 13.42 10.82
N GLU A 291 -6.49 14.68 11.26
CA GLU A 291 -7.04 15.10 12.57
C GLU A 291 -8.55 14.92 12.65
N MET A 292 -9.27 15.11 11.53
CA MET A 292 -10.72 14.84 11.49
C MET A 292 -11.02 13.37 11.79
N THR A 293 -10.16 12.45 11.34
CA THR A 293 -10.30 11.01 11.67
C THR A 293 -10.08 10.76 13.16
N ALA A 294 -9.09 11.43 13.77
CA ALA A 294 -8.82 11.32 15.19
C ALA A 294 -9.98 11.86 16.06
N ASP A 295 -10.56 12.99 15.66
CA ASP A 295 -11.75 13.55 16.32
C ASP A 295 -12.93 12.58 16.27
N TRP A 296 -13.19 11.98 15.11
CA TRP A 296 -14.29 11.02 14.97
C TRP A 296 -14.07 9.75 15.80
N GLU A 297 -12.88 9.18 15.80
CA GLU A 297 -12.57 8.00 16.64
C GLU A 297 -12.71 8.34 18.15
N THR A 298 -12.34 9.56 18.56
CA THR A 298 -12.55 10.05 19.93
C THR A 298 -14.04 10.08 20.31
N LYS A 299 -14.89 10.64 19.43
CA LYS A 299 -16.34 10.71 19.63
C LYS A 299 -17.00 9.33 19.63
N LEU A 300 -16.55 8.42 18.77
CA LEU A 300 -17.01 7.04 18.74
C LEU A 300 -16.69 6.32 20.07
N LEU A 301 -15.52 6.57 20.65
CA LEU A 301 -15.16 6.04 21.97
C LEU A 301 -16.02 6.63 23.10
N GLN A 302 -16.34 7.92 23.04
CA GLN A 302 -17.29 8.55 23.98
C GLN A 302 -18.68 7.90 23.88
N ILE A 303 -19.15 7.61 22.66
CA ILE A 303 -20.41 6.89 22.45
C ILE A 303 -20.35 5.48 23.07
N GLU A 304 -19.26 4.74 22.85
CA GLU A 304 -19.07 3.40 23.43
C GLU A 304 -19.12 3.43 24.96
N ARG A 305 -18.58 4.49 25.57
CA ARG A 305 -18.58 4.71 27.03
C ARG A 305 -19.89 5.31 27.57
N GLY A 306 -20.83 5.68 26.69
CA GLY A 306 -22.07 6.36 27.07
C GLY A 306 -21.89 7.82 27.51
N GLU A 307 -20.76 8.44 27.13
CA GLU A 307 -20.41 9.84 27.41
C GLU A 307 -20.97 10.82 26.36
N MET A 308 -21.33 10.32 25.16
CA MET A 308 -21.94 11.09 24.08
C MET A 308 -23.13 10.32 23.48
N GLU A 309 -24.22 11.04 23.18
CA GLU A 309 -25.36 10.45 22.49
C GLU A 309 -25.08 10.26 20.99
N PRO A 310 -25.37 9.10 20.38
CA PRO A 310 -25.15 8.89 18.94
C PRO A 310 -25.83 9.93 18.04
N SER A 311 -26.96 10.48 18.50
CA SER A 311 -27.72 11.51 17.76
C SER A 311 -26.99 12.85 17.67
N GLU A 312 -26.17 13.18 18.65
CA GLU A 312 -25.34 14.39 18.68
C GLU A 312 -24.25 14.30 17.60
N PHE A 313 -23.48 13.21 17.61
CA PHE A 313 -22.46 12.94 16.59
C PHE A 313 -23.02 12.98 15.16
N MET A 314 -24.18 12.36 14.93
CA MET A 314 -24.82 12.40 13.61
C MET A 314 -25.30 13.80 13.20
N THR A 315 -25.69 14.64 14.17
CA THR A 315 -26.08 16.03 13.91
C THR A 315 -24.88 16.87 13.47
N GLU A 316 -23.70 16.67 14.08
CA GLU A 316 -22.46 17.30 13.67
C GLU A 316 -22.06 16.91 12.23
N ILE A 317 -22.10 15.61 11.90
CA ILE A 317 -21.82 15.12 10.55
C ILE A 317 -22.77 15.75 9.53
N ASN A 318 -24.08 15.79 9.83
CA ASN A 318 -25.07 16.39 8.93
C ASN A 318 -24.82 17.88 8.71
N THR A 319 -24.40 18.59 9.76
CA THR A 319 -24.08 20.03 9.69
C THR A 319 -22.86 20.25 8.80
N MET A 320 -21.77 19.53 9.06
CA MET A 320 -20.54 19.57 8.25
C MET A 320 -20.83 19.29 6.78
N ILE A 321 -21.56 18.21 6.45
CA ILE A 321 -21.90 17.86 5.06
C ILE A 321 -22.74 18.96 4.42
N THR A 322 -23.72 19.51 5.14
CA THR A 322 -24.59 20.58 4.64
C THR A 322 -23.77 21.83 4.28
N GLU A 323 -22.81 22.21 5.11
CA GLU A 323 -21.91 23.34 4.86
C GLU A 323 -20.97 23.09 3.69
N LEU A 324 -20.40 21.89 3.59
CA LEU A 324 -19.54 21.48 2.48
C LEU A 324 -20.27 21.56 1.14
N VAL A 325 -21.53 21.11 1.07
CA VAL A 325 -22.36 21.18 -0.15
C VAL A 325 -22.68 22.63 -0.51
N LYS A 326 -23.10 23.46 0.45
CA LYS A 326 -23.38 24.89 0.20
C LYS A 326 -22.14 25.63 -0.31
N ASN A 327 -20.96 25.34 0.25
CA ASN A 327 -19.72 26.02 -0.10
C ASN A 327 -19.12 25.57 -1.44
N THR A 328 -19.38 24.32 -1.87
CA THR A 328 -18.90 23.80 -3.15
C THR A 328 -19.72 24.32 -4.34
N GLU A 329 -21.03 24.58 -4.17
CA GLU A 329 -21.86 25.20 -5.20
C GLU A 329 -21.43 26.64 -5.55
N MET A 330 -20.80 27.35 -4.60
CA MET A 330 -20.31 28.72 -4.81
C MET A 330 -18.98 28.80 -5.59
N LYS A 331 -18.16 27.74 -5.63
CA LYS A 331 -16.85 27.73 -6.31
C LYS A 331 -16.93 27.14 -7.73
N LYS A 332 -17.61 27.84 -8.65
CA LYS A 332 -17.78 27.44 -10.07
C LYS A 332 -16.49 27.37 -10.93
N GLY A 333 -15.29 27.47 -10.36
CA GLY A 333 -14.00 27.37 -11.07
C GLY A 333 -13.31 26.00 -11.00
N ALA A 334 -13.73 25.10 -10.12
CA ALA A 334 -13.04 23.82 -9.86
C ALA A 334 -13.02 22.84 -11.07
N ASN A 335 -14.02 22.90 -11.95
CA ASN A 335 -14.08 22.04 -13.14
C ASN A 335 -12.95 22.33 -14.15
N ALA A 336 -12.32 23.51 -14.11
CA ALA A 336 -11.24 23.86 -15.03
C ALA A 336 -9.93 23.08 -14.77
N LEU A 337 -9.77 22.51 -13.57
CA LEU A 337 -8.56 21.79 -13.16
C LEU A 337 -8.59 20.30 -13.53
N MET A 338 -9.78 19.71 -13.73
CA MET A 338 -9.91 18.32 -14.17
C MET A 338 -9.93 18.25 -15.71
N LYS A 339 -8.76 18.29 -16.34
CA LYS A 339 -8.61 18.11 -17.79
C LYS A 339 -9.18 16.75 -18.20
N SER A 340 -10.37 16.76 -18.79
CA SER A 340 -10.97 15.56 -19.37
C SER A 340 -10.41 15.34 -20.77
N LYS A 341 -10.08 14.09 -21.12
CA LYS A 341 -9.57 13.78 -22.47
C LYS A 341 -10.67 14.01 -23.51
N ILE A 342 -10.52 15.05 -24.32
CA ILE A 342 -11.41 15.35 -25.44
C ILE A 342 -11.13 14.34 -26.56
N ILE A 343 -12.18 13.72 -27.10
CA ILE A 343 -12.07 12.71 -28.16
C ILE A 343 -12.77 13.11 -29.46
N GLY A 344 -13.45 14.25 -29.49
CA GLY A 344 -14.17 14.71 -30.67
C GLY A 344 -15.17 15.82 -30.36
N VAL A 345 -15.95 16.18 -31.37
CA VAL A 345 -16.98 17.22 -31.31
C VAL A 345 -18.35 16.56 -31.25
N CYS A 346 -19.25 17.08 -30.42
CA CYS A 346 -20.59 16.54 -30.26
C CYS A 346 -21.43 16.80 -31.52
N PRO A 347 -21.94 15.75 -32.20
CA PRO A 347 -22.76 15.94 -33.40
C PRO A 347 -24.13 16.57 -33.12
N ASN A 348 -24.56 16.63 -31.86
CA ASN A 348 -25.83 17.28 -31.48
C ASN A 348 -25.69 18.79 -31.24
N CYS A 349 -24.61 19.24 -30.58
CA CYS A 349 -24.51 20.62 -30.10
C CYS A 349 -23.16 21.31 -30.33
N GLY A 350 -22.20 20.64 -30.99
CA GLY A 350 -20.90 21.21 -31.34
C GLY A 350 -19.91 21.38 -30.18
N LYS A 351 -20.29 21.11 -28.92
CA LYS A 351 -19.35 21.16 -27.78
C LYS A 351 -18.44 19.93 -27.73
N PRO A 352 -17.28 19.98 -27.05
CA PRO A 352 -16.39 18.83 -26.90
C PRO A 352 -17.08 17.59 -26.32
N VAL A 353 -16.68 16.41 -26.79
CA VAL A 353 -17.02 15.12 -26.20
C VAL A 353 -15.81 14.60 -25.45
N VAL A 354 -16.00 14.28 -24.16
CA VAL A 354 -14.94 13.88 -23.25
C VAL A 354 -15.06 12.43 -22.84
N GLU A 355 -13.92 11.73 -22.74
CA GLU A 355 -13.86 10.37 -22.22
C GLU A 355 -14.03 10.34 -20.69
N ARG A 356 -14.94 9.50 -20.21
CA ARG A 356 -15.18 9.20 -18.80
C ARG A 356 -15.21 7.69 -18.57
N GLU A 357 -15.32 7.27 -17.30
CA GLU A 357 -15.31 5.85 -16.90
C GLU A 357 -16.35 5.01 -17.65
N LYS A 358 -17.59 5.51 -17.79
CA LYS A 358 -18.70 4.75 -18.40
C LYS A 358 -18.84 4.91 -19.93
N GLY A 359 -18.12 5.84 -20.55
CA GLY A 359 -18.39 6.24 -21.93
C GLY A 359 -17.82 7.59 -22.30
N TRP A 360 -18.25 8.12 -23.44
CA TRP A 360 -17.88 9.43 -23.94
C TRP A 360 -19.10 10.34 -23.91
N PHE A 361 -18.97 11.49 -23.24
CA PHE A 361 -20.08 12.35 -22.88
C PHE A 361 -19.87 13.74 -23.47
N CYS A 362 -20.93 14.37 -23.95
CA CYS A 362 -20.87 15.79 -24.27
C CYS A 362 -20.54 16.61 -23.01
N GLU A 363 -19.65 17.59 -23.15
CA GLU A 363 -19.28 18.49 -22.06
C GLU A 363 -20.43 19.44 -21.66
N ASN A 364 -21.37 19.70 -22.59
CA ASN A 364 -22.58 20.44 -22.26
C ASN A 364 -23.52 19.59 -21.40
N ARG A 365 -23.69 19.94 -20.11
CA ARG A 365 -24.56 19.18 -19.19
C ARG A 365 -26.04 19.14 -19.61
N GLU A 366 -26.49 20.11 -20.40
CA GLU A 366 -27.84 20.14 -20.96
C GLU A 366 -28.00 19.24 -22.20
N CYS A 367 -26.89 18.81 -22.83
CA CYS A 367 -26.91 17.96 -24.00
C CYS A 367 -26.91 16.48 -23.59
N ARG A 368 -27.89 15.72 -24.08
CA ARG A 368 -28.06 14.28 -23.73
C ARG A 368 -27.20 13.33 -24.55
N PHE A 369 -26.24 13.85 -25.29
CA PHE A 369 -25.39 13.06 -26.17
C PHE A 369 -24.37 12.26 -25.36
N VAL A 370 -24.39 10.94 -25.54
CA VAL A 370 -23.50 10.00 -24.86
C VAL A 370 -23.24 8.77 -25.72
N LEU A 371 -22.01 8.29 -25.71
CA LEU A 371 -21.59 7.00 -26.27
C LEU A 371 -21.16 6.08 -25.11
N TRP A 372 -22.01 5.13 -24.72
CA TRP A 372 -21.71 4.21 -23.63
C TRP A 372 -20.71 3.13 -24.05
N LYS A 373 -19.68 2.85 -23.23
CA LYS A 373 -18.77 1.71 -23.48
C LYS A 373 -19.55 0.39 -23.49
N ASP A 374 -20.52 0.28 -22.59
CA ASP A 374 -21.50 -0.80 -22.59
C ASP A 374 -22.76 -0.42 -23.39
N ASN A 375 -22.64 -0.44 -24.72
CA ASN A 375 -23.76 -0.11 -25.61
C ASN A 375 -24.46 -1.38 -26.13
N ALA A 376 -25.77 -1.48 -25.89
CA ALA A 376 -26.61 -2.61 -26.31
C ALA A 376 -26.63 -2.83 -27.83
N PHE A 377 -26.55 -1.76 -28.64
CA PHE A 377 -26.48 -1.86 -30.11
C PHE A 377 -25.22 -2.61 -30.54
N PHE A 378 -24.05 -2.22 -30.05
CA PHE A 378 -22.78 -2.89 -30.38
C PHE A 378 -22.72 -4.32 -29.83
N LYS A 379 -23.22 -4.55 -28.62
CA LYS A 379 -23.35 -5.90 -28.04
C LYS A 379 -24.15 -6.84 -28.94
N ARG A 380 -25.27 -6.38 -29.50
CA ARG A 380 -26.08 -7.16 -30.46
C ARG A 380 -25.33 -7.52 -31.73
N LEU A 381 -24.35 -6.71 -32.15
CA LEU A 381 -23.46 -7.00 -33.28
C LEU A 381 -22.30 -7.93 -32.89
N GLY A 382 -22.18 -8.34 -31.63
CA GLY A 382 -21.01 -9.06 -31.13
C GLY A 382 -19.74 -8.21 -31.07
N LYS A 383 -19.89 -6.88 -31.00
CA LYS A 383 -18.80 -5.89 -30.96
C LYS A 383 -18.83 -5.08 -29.67
N ARG A 384 -17.72 -4.38 -29.39
CA ARG A 384 -17.63 -3.41 -28.31
C ARG A 384 -17.42 -2.02 -28.90
N LEU A 385 -18.01 -1.01 -28.25
CA LEU A 385 -17.73 0.39 -28.56
C LEU A 385 -16.47 0.78 -27.77
N ASP A 386 -15.31 0.62 -28.40
CA ASP A 386 -14.01 1.03 -27.84
C ASP A 386 -13.63 2.46 -28.26
N ALA A 387 -12.48 2.94 -27.76
CA ALA A 387 -12.02 4.30 -28.01
C ALA A 387 -11.76 4.58 -29.50
N HIS A 388 -11.33 3.58 -30.28
CA HIS A 388 -11.10 3.75 -31.71
C HIS A 388 -12.41 3.88 -32.48
N VAL A 389 -13.40 3.05 -32.13
CA VAL A 389 -14.73 3.10 -32.73
C VAL A 389 -15.43 4.42 -32.37
N ALA A 390 -15.34 4.88 -31.13
CA ALA A 390 -15.91 6.16 -30.69
C ALA A 390 -15.27 7.36 -31.41
N ASP A 391 -13.93 7.39 -31.54
CA ASP A 391 -13.21 8.41 -32.31
C ASP A 391 -13.67 8.47 -33.77
N LYS A 392 -13.72 7.31 -34.45
CA LYS A 392 -14.21 7.25 -35.84
C LYS A 392 -15.64 7.73 -35.99
N LEU A 393 -16.54 7.32 -35.10
CA LEU A 393 -17.93 7.73 -35.17
C LEU A 393 -18.11 9.25 -34.96
N LEU A 394 -17.33 9.86 -34.07
CA LEU A 394 -17.39 11.31 -33.85
C LEU A 394 -16.75 12.11 -34.98
N ARG A 395 -15.65 11.61 -35.57
CA ARG A 395 -14.93 12.31 -36.63
C ARG A 395 -15.61 12.13 -37.99
N ASP A 396 -15.96 10.90 -38.33
CA ASP A 396 -16.37 10.51 -39.68
C ASP A 396 -17.89 10.29 -39.77
N GLY A 397 -18.63 10.33 -38.66
CA GLY A 397 -20.05 10.01 -38.59
C GLY A 397 -20.36 8.51 -38.77
N GLN A 398 -19.35 7.69 -39.07
CA GLN A 398 -19.53 6.29 -39.40
C GLN A 398 -18.29 5.44 -39.11
N VAL A 399 -18.50 4.12 -38.97
CA VAL A 399 -17.41 3.16 -38.78
C VAL A 399 -17.75 1.81 -39.40
N ARG A 400 -16.84 1.28 -40.23
CA ARG A 400 -16.97 -0.05 -40.81
C ARG A 400 -16.58 -1.12 -39.79
N LEU A 401 -17.49 -2.06 -39.55
CA LEU A 401 -17.29 -3.20 -38.67
C LEU A 401 -17.31 -4.49 -39.50
N LYS A 402 -16.26 -5.31 -39.32
CA LYS A 402 -16.18 -6.66 -39.91
C LYS A 402 -16.65 -7.71 -38.91
N ASP A 403 -17.14 -8.85 -39.37
CA ASP A 403 -17.51 -10.01 -38.52
C ASP A 403 -18.55 -9.67 -37.43
N CYS A 404 -19.54 -8.86 -37.78
CA CYS A 404 -20.72 -8.62 -36.94
C CYS A 404 -21.59 -9.89 -36.88
N LYS A 405 -22.17 -10.19 -35.72
CA LYS A 405 -23.06 -11.35 -35.53
C LYS A 405 -24.52 -10.93 -35.69
N SER A 406 -25.29 -11.74 -36.42
CA SER A 406 -26.75 -11.62 -36.50
C SER A 406 -27.42 -12.39 -35.36
N ALA A 407 -28.69 -12.09 -35.09
CA ALA A 407 -29.50 -12.85 -34.11
C ALA A 407 -29.61 -14.35 -34.47
N LYS A 408 -29.43 -14.70 -35.76
CA LYS A 408 -29.43 -16.08 -36.25
C LYS A 408 -28.02 -16.71 -36.32
N GLY A 409 -27.01 -16.09 -35.71
CA GLY A 409 -25.64 -16.61 -35.62
C GLY A 409 -24.77 -16.44 -36.88
N LYS A 410 -25.31 -15.93 -38.00
CA LYS A 410 -24.53 -15.62 -39.22
C LYS A 410 -23.66 -14.38 -39.02
N THR A 411 -22.46 -14.39 -39.60
CA THR A 411 -21.54 -13.25 -39.64
C THR A 411 -21.79 -12.38 -40.87
N TYR A 412 -21.60 -11.06 -40.72
CA TYR A 412 -21.70 -10.09 -41.80
C TYR A 412 -20.81 -8.88 -41.55
N ASN A 413 -20.53 -8.10 -42.60
CA ASN A 413 -19.86 -6.81 -42.48
C ASN A 413 -20.90 -5.70 -42.66
N ALA A 414 -20.78 -4.63 -41.89
CA ALA A 414 -21.68 -3.48 -42.00
C ALA A 414 -20.96 -2.18 -41.60
N THR A 415 -21.44 -1.07 -42.14
CA THR A 415 -21.07 0.26 -41.71
C THR A 415 -22.10 0.74 -40.68
N VAL A 416 -21.63 1.11 -39.49
CA VAL A 416 -22.48 1.73 -38.47
C VAL A 416 -22.44 3.23 -38.67
N LEU A 417 -23.60 3.85 -38.81
CA LEU A 417 -23.77 5.30 -38.89
C LEU A 417 -24.19 5.85 -37.51
N LEU A 418 -23.60 6.96 -37.09
CA LEU A 418 -23.98 7.71 -35.89
C LEU A 418 -24.84 8.92 -36.27
N SER A 419 -26.00 9.05 -35.64
CA SER A 419 -26.84 10.24 -35.69
C SER A 419 -27.32 10.62 -34.29
N CYS A 420 -28.08 11.71 -34.18
CA CYS A 420 -28.73 12.13 -32.93
C CYS A 420 -30.25 12.02 -33.05
N GLU A 421 -30.92 11.59 -31.98
CA GLU A 421 -32.36 11.74 -31.82
C GLU A 421 -32.74 13.22 -31.60
N ALA A 422 -34.01 13.57 -31.75
CA ALA A 422 -34.52 14.93 -31.52
C ALA A 422 -34.27 15.44 -30.09
N ASP A 423 -34.14 14.52 -29.11
CA ASP A 423 -33.81 14.84 -27.73
C ASP A 423 -32.29 14.85 -27.44
N GLY A 424 -31.46 14.72 -28.47
CA GLY A 424 -30.00 14.78 -28.42
C GLY A 424 -29.29 13.48 -28.02
N ARG A 425 -30.01 12.37 -27.85
CA ARG A 425 -29.39 11.05 -27.60
C ARG A 425 -28.73 10.50 -28.85
N SER A 426 -27.67 9.71 -28.68
CA SER A 426 -27.02 9.02 -29.80
C SER A 426 -27.93 7.92 -30.36
N LYS A 427 -27.99 7.83 -31.69
CA LYS A 427 -28.71 6.80 -32.44
C LYS A 427 -27.77 6.15 -33.44
N PHE A 428 -27.89 4.83 -33.57
CA PHE A 428 -27.08 4.05 -34.50
C PHE A 428 -27.96 3.37 -35.54
N SER A 429 -27.48 3.30 -36.77
CA SER A 429 -28.10 2.53 -37.85
C SER A 429 -27.04 1.73 -38.62
N LEU A 430 -27.47 0.70 -39.34
CA LEU A 430 -26.59 -0.14 -40.15
C LEU A 430 -26.83 0.15 -41.62
N GLU A 431 -25.73 0.26 -42.35
CA GLU A 431 -25.69 0.24 -43.81
C GLU A 431 -24.86 -0.96 -44.27
N PHE A 432 -25.37 -1.70 -45.25
CA PHE A 432 -24.73 -2.88 -45.80
C PHE A 432 -24.21 -2.55 -47.20
N GLU A 433 -22.95 -2.89 -47.49
CA GLU A 433 -22.40 -2.76 -48.83
C GLU A 433 -23.04 -3.83 -49.75
N GLY A 434 -23.92 -3.40 -50.66
CA GLY A 434 -24.55 -4.24 -51.68
C GLY A 434 -26.07 -4.37 -51.52
N GLY A 435 -26.80 -3.36 -52.01
CA GLY A 435 -28.24 -3.47 -52.22
C GLY A 435 -28.55 -3.97 -53.63
N CYS A 436 -29.11 -5.18 -53.72
CA CYS A 436 -30.27 -5.56 -54.54
C CYS A 436 -30.90 -6.77 -53.85
#